data_AF-A0A2G5NSQ5-F1
#
_entry.id   AF-A0A2G5NSQ5-F1
#
_cell.length_a   1.000
_cell.length_b   1.000
_cell.length_c   1.000
_cell.angle_alpha   90.00
_cell.angle_beta   90.00
_cell.angle_gamma   90.00
#
_symmetry.space_group_name_H-M   'P 1'
#
loop_
_entity.id
_entity.type
_entity.pdbx_description
1 polymer ?
#
loop_
_entity_poly.entity_id
_entity_poly.type
_entity_poly.pdbx_seq_one_letter_code
_entity_poly.pdbx_strand_id
1 'polypeptide(L)'
;MDEVSEWLDDVSVKNTIISVIQYDNQFYIVDGHTHCFVAFQKGVIDIPVEIYDIDNTSVEMQLYLDCIKWCEQENIYHINDLSHRILAEKEFEKLWIERCQNHMKDIQDARDADIAYREHLNHKVTYTHEEVMKHFKL
;
A
#
# COMPACT_ATOMS: atom_id res chain seq x y z
N MET A 1 -9.08 -19.86 20.95
CA MET A 1 -9.90 -18.64 20.78
C MET A 1 -8.88 -17.53 20.73
N ASP A 2 -8.72 -16.90 19.57
CA ASP A 2 -7.72 -15.86 19.38
C ASP A 2 -8.17 -14.61 20.12
N GLU A 3 -7.26 -13.97 20.86
CA GLU A 3 -7.48 -12.78 21.71
C GLU A 3 -8.21 -11.64 20.96
N VAL A 4 -8.01 -11.55 19.65
CA VAL A 4 -8.67 -10.60 18.74
C VAL A 4 -10.19 -10.80 18.67
N SER A 5 -10.67 -12.04 18.78
CA SER A 5 -12.10 -12.36 18.71
C SER A 5 -12.87 -11.99 19.99
N GLU A 6 -12.17 -11.89 21.13
CA GLU A 6 -12.76 -11.49 22.41
C GLU A 6 -12.93 -9.97 22.51
N TRP A 7 -12.12 -9.19 21.78
CA TRP A 7 -12.12 -7.73 21.87
C TRP A 7 -13.18 -7.04 20.98
N LEU A 8 -13.73 -7.76 20.01
CA LEU A 8 -14.69 -7.25 19.03
C LEU A 8 -16.02 -7.99 19.19
N ASP A 9 -16.91 -7.48 20.04
CA ASP A 9 -18.29 -7.98 20.11
C ASP A 9 -19.10 -7.63 18.85
N ASP A 10 -20.29 -8.21 18.69
CA ASP A 10 -21.11 -8.01 17.49
C ASP A 10 -21.57 -6.55 17.31
N VAL A 11 -21.64 -5.77 18.40
CA VAL A 11 -22.05 -4.37 18.39
C VAL A 11 -20.91 -3.49 17.91
N SER A 12 -19.69 -3.75 18.37
CA SER A 12 -18.47 -3.09 17.95
C SER A 12 -18.23 -3.32 16.45
N VAL A 13 -18.33 -4.57 15.99
CA VAL A 13 -18.09 -4.92 14.58
C VAL A 13 -19.03 -4.18 13.62
N LYS A 14 -20.32 -4.08 13.95
CA LYS A 14 -21.31 -3.41 13.08
C LYS A 14 -21.19 -1.89 13.06
N ASN A 15 -20.61 -1.30 14.10
CA ASN A 15 -20.50 0.16 14.23
C ASN A 15 -19.11 0.68 13.82
N THR A 16 -18.12 -0.19 13.64
CA THR A 16 -16.80 0.21 13.16
C THR A 16 -16.82 0.48 11.67
N ILE A 17 -16.51 1.72 11.32
CA ILE A 17 -16.34 2.16 9.93
C ILE A 17 -14.97 1.66 9.45
N ILE A 18 -14.94 0.99 8.29
CA ILE A 18 -13.68 0.65 7.62
C ILE A 18 -13.38 1.65 6.50
N SER A 19 -12.09 1.87 6.26
CA SER A 19 -11.64 2.82 5.25
C SER A 19 -11.38 2.11 3.94
N VAL A 20 -11.97 2.62 2.86
CA VAL A 20 -11.79 2.10 1.51
C VAL A 20 -11.35 3.18 0.55
N ILE A 21 -10.67 2.77 -0.52
CA ILE A 21 -10.38 3.61 -1.68
C ILE A 21 -11.06 3.03 -2.92
N GLN A 22 -11.33 3.87 -3.90
CA GLN A 22 -11.74 3.42 -5.23
C GLN A 22 -10.57 3.58 -6.21
N TYR A 23 -10.14 2.48 -6.81
CA TYR A 23 -9.08 2.47 -7.82
C TYR A 23 -9.44 1.51 -8.95
N ASP A 24 -9.25 1.95 -10.19
CA ASP A 24 -9.59 1.18 -11.41
C ASP A 24 -10.99 0.54 -11.35
N ASN A 25 -11.99 1.35 -10.99
CA ASN A 25 -13.40 0.95 -10.84
C ASN A 25 -13.67 -0.16 -9.80
N GLN A 26 -12.71 -0.48 -8.93
CA GLN A 26 -12.84 -1.42 -7.83
C GLN A 26 -12.61 -0.74 -6.48
N PHE A 27 -13.11 -1.36 -5.40
CA PHE A 27 -12.91 -0.87 -4.03
C PHE A 27 -11.91 -1.75 -3.29
N TYR A 28 -10.98 -1.11 -2.58
CA TYR A 28 -9.96 -1.79 -1.78
C TYR A 28 -10.01 -1.28 -0.35
N ILE A 29 -9.86 -2.19 0.61
CA ILE A 29 -9.72 -1.84 2.03
C ILE A 29 -8.32 -1.28 2.25
N VAL A 30 -8.22 -0.07 2.79
CA VAL A 30 -6.93 0.52 3.18
C VAL A 30 -6.65 0.31 4.67
N ASP A 31 -7.69 0.34 5.49
CA ASP A 31 -7.60 0.06 6.92
C ASP A 31 -8.88 -0.63 7.44
N GLY A 32 -8.76 -1.38 8.53
CA GLY A 32 -9.85 -2.16 9.12
C GLY A 32 -9.90 -3.62 8.66
N HIS A 33 -8.82 -4.17 8.11
CA HIS A 33 -8.72 -5.57 7.69
C HIS A 33 -9.10 -6.55 8.82
N THR A 34 -8.60 -6.32 10.03
CA THR A 34 -8.94 -7.13 11.21
C THR A 34 -10.44 -7.07 11.51
N HIS A 35 -11.04 -5.89 11.48
CA HIS A 35 -12.48 -5.72 11.67
C HIS A 35 -13.30 -6.41 10.59
N CYS A 36 -12.91 -6.25 9.32
CA CYS A 36 -13.57 -6.90 8.20
C CYS A 36 -13.47 -8.43 8.30
N PHE A 37 -12.31 -8.96 8.69
CA PHE A 37 -12.10 -10.39 8.87
C PHE A 37 -12.97 -10.96 10.01
N VAL A 38 -12.99 -10.29 11.17
CA VAL A 38 -13.83 -10.72 12.30
C VAL A 38 -15.32 -10.62 11.96
N ALA A 39 -15.74 -9.56 11.25
CA ALA A 39 -17.11 -9.42 10.75
C ALA A 39 -17.50 -10.60 9.85
N PHE A 40 -16.62 -10.94 8.91
CA PHE A 40 -16.80 -12.08 8.02
C PHE A 40 -16.93 -13.39 8.80
N GLN A 41 -16.05 -13.65 9.77
CA GLN A 41 -16.09 -14.86 10.59
C GLN A 41 -17.39 -14.99 11.41
N LYS A 42 -17.98 -13.86 11.79
CA LYS A 42 -19.26 -13.80 12.53
C LYS A 42 -20.50 -13.86 11.64
N GLY A 43 -20.32 -13.93 10.32
CA GLY A 43 -21.43 -13.91 9.36
C GLY A 43 -22.16 -12.56 9.30
N VAL A 44 -21.50 -11.46 9.67
CA VAL A 44 -22.01 -10.11 9.47
C VAL A 44 -21.99 -9.80 7.97
N ILE A 45 -23.16 -9.46 7.41
CA ILE A 45 -23.31 -9.23 5.96
C ILE A 45 -23.17 -7.76 5.55
N ASP A 46 -23.28 -6.83 6.51
CA ASP A 46 -23.22 -5.39 6.28
C ASP A 46 -22.22 -4.73 7.25
N ILE A 47 -21.29 -3.95 6.70
CA ILE A 47 -20.35 -3.12 7.46
C ILE A 47 -20.33 -1.70 6.88
N PRO A 48 -20.29 -0.65 7.71
CA PRO A 48 -20.19 0.72 7.21
C PRO A 48 -18.79 0.98 6.65
N VAL A 49 -18.72 1.69 5.53
CA VAL A 49 -17.46 2.05 4.86
C VAL A 49 -17.39 3.56 4.65
N GLU A 50 -16.19 4.11 4.76
CA GLU A 50 -15.87 5.48 4.35
C GLU A 50 -14.93 5.43 3.14
N ILE A 51 -15.29 6.13 2.07
CA ILE A 51 -14.50 6.19 0.83
C ILE A 51 -13.61 7.42 0.89
N TYR A 52 -12.30 7.20 0.85
CA TYR A 52 -11.30 8.26 0.82
C TYR A 52 -10.91 8.61 -0.61
N ASP A 53 -10.83 9.91 -0.88
CA ASP A 53 -10.15 10.42 -2.08
C ASP A 53 -8.64 10.41 -1.82
N ILE A 54 -7.89 9.95 -2.81
CA ILE A 54 -6.46 9.67 -2.69
C ILE A 54 -5.72 10.31 -3.85
N ASP A 55 -4.63 10.98 -3.53
CA ASP A 55 -3.70 11.47 -4.53
C ASP A 55 -2.97 10.29 -5.16
N ASN A 56 -3.38 9.92 -6.37
CA ASN A 56 -2.78 8.84 -7.16
C ASN A 56 -1.29 9.07 -7.51
N THR A 57 -0.75 10.26 -7.26
CA THR A 57 0.66 10.58 -7.45
C THR A 57 1.49 10.50 -6.17
N SER A 58 0.86 10.27 -5.02
CA SER A 58 1.53 10.17 -3.71
C SER A 58 2.40 8.92 -3.60
N VAL A 59 3.33 8.93 -2.64
CA VAL A 59 4.18 7.76 -2.33
C VAL A 59 3.35 6.70 -1.61
N GLU A 60 2.44 7.14 -0.75
CA GLU A 60 1.49 6.33 -0.02
C GLU A 60 0.61 5.53 -0.98
N MET A 61 0.06 6.17 -2.02
CA MET A 61 -0.77 5.46 -2.99
C MET A 61 0.04 4.45 -3.81
N GLN A 62 1.30 4.75 -4.16
CA GLN A 62 2.17 3.77 -4.80
C GLN A 62 2.43 2.54 -3.91
N LEU A 63 2.69 2.75 -2.61
CA LEU A 63 2.80 1.66 -1.64
C LEU A 63 1.53 0.81 -1.60
N TYR A 64 0.34 1.43 -1.56
CA TYR A 64 -0.93 0.69 -1.57
C TYR A 64 -1.12 -0.15 -2.84
N LEU A 65 -0.80 0.39 -4.02
CA LEU A 65 -0.87 -0.35 -5.27
C LEU A 65 0.09 -1.55 -5.29
N ASP A 66 1.27 -1.41 -4.69
CA ASP A 66 2.21 -2.52 -4.55
C ASP A 66 1.72 -3.56 -3.52
N CYS A 67 1.08 -3.14 -2.43
CA CYS A 67 0.41 -4.05 -1.50
C CYS A 67 -0.69 -4.88 -2.20
N ILE A 68 -1.48 -4.28 -3.08
CA ILE A 68 -2.49 -5.00 -3.88
C ILE A 68 -1.82 -6.06 -4.76
N LYS A 69 -0.73 -5.70 -5.47
CA LYS A 69 0.04 -6.67 -6.28
C LYS A 69 0.63 -7.80 -5.43
N TRP A 70 1.08 -7.52 -4.21
CA TRP A 70 1.57 -8.56 -3.29
C TRP A 70 0.45 -9.51 -2.89
N CYS A 71 -0.77 -9.00 -2.63
CA CYS A 71 -1.94 -9.85 -2.39
C CYS A 71 -2.23 -10.75 -3.60
N GLU A 72 -2.22 -10.21 -4.82
CA GLU A 72 -2.41 -10.99 -6.04
C GLU A 72 -1.36 -12.11 -6.20
N GLN A 73 -0.08 -11.79 -5.97
CA GLN A 73 1.02 -12.76 -6.03
C GLN A 73 0.87 -13.88 -5.01
N GLU A 74 0.28 -13.57 -3.85
CA GLU A 74 0.02 -14.49 -2.74
C GLU A 74 -1.34 -15.21 -2.85
N ASN A 75 -2.08 -14.98 -3.94
CA ASN A 75 -3.44 -15.47 -4.16
C ASN A 75 -4.44 -15.05 -3.06
N ILE A 76 -4.34 -13.82 -2.59
CA ILE A 76 -5.24 -13.20 -1.61
C ILE A 76 -6.20 -12.30 -2.38
N TYR A 77 -7.45 -12.74 -2.51
CA TYR A 77 -8.50 -12.02 -3.26
C TYR A 77 -9.75 -11.77 -2.41
N HIS A 78 -9.86 -12.42 -1.28
CA HIS A 78 -11.00 -12.35 -0.39
C HIS A 78 -10.53 -12.26 1.07
N ILE A 79 -11.28 -11.56 1.93
CA ILE A 79 -10.88 -11.35 3.33
C ILE A 79 -10.61 -12.67 4.09
N ASN A 80 -11.35 -13.73 3.74
CA ASN A 80 -11.18 -15.05 4.32
C ASN A 80 -9.86 -15.76 3.94
N ASP A 81 -9.18 -15.32 2.89
CA ASP A 81 -7.86 -15.87 2.51
C ASP A 81 -6.79 -15.55 3.59
N LEU A 82 -7.08 -14.60 4.49
CA LEU A 82 -6.28 -14.28 5.67
C LEU A 82 -6.43 -15.27 6.82
N SER A 83 -7.37 -16.21 6.77
CA SER A 83 -7.68 -17.13 7.87
C SER A 83 -6.51 -17.99 8.34
N HIS A 84 -5.52 -18.22 7.48
CA HIS A 84 -4.29 -18.95 7.80
C HIS A 84 -3.04 -18.05 7.87
N ARG A 85 -3.24 -16.72 7.86
CA ARG A 85 -2.18 -15.70 7.81
C ARG A 85 -2.25 -14.75 9.02
N ILE A 86 -2.80 -15.21 10.14
CA ILE A 86 -2.83 -14.47 11.41
C ILE A 86 -1.46 -14.58 12.07
N LEU A 87 -0.83 -13.44 12.32
CA LEU A 87 0.53 -13.34 12.86
C LEU A 87 0.51 -12.92 14.33
N ALA A 88 1.48 -13.40 15.11
CA ALA A 88 1.74 -12.82 16.42
C ALA A 88 2.28 -11.39 16.27
N GLU A 89 2.09 -10.53 17.28
CA GLU A 89 2.48 -9.11 17.25
C GLU A 89 3.90 -8.87 16.72
N LYS A 90 4.89 -9.62 17.21
CA LYS A 90 6.29 -9.48 16.77
C LYS A 90 6.51 -9.87 15.31
N GLU A 91 5.77 -10.85 14.82
CA GLU A 91 5.83 -11.27 13.42
C GLU A 91 5.10 -10.28 12.52
N PHE A 92 3.98 -9.73 12.98
CA PHE A 92 3.25 -8.67 12.29
C PHE A 92 4.10 -7.41 12.13
N GLU A 93 4.77 -6.96 13.20
CA GLU A 93 5.69 -5.82 13.15
C GLU A 93 6.75 -6.01 12.05
N LYS A 94 7.38 -7.18 12.02
CA LYS A 94 8.45 -7.46 11.05
C LYS A 94 7.95 -7.69 9.63
N LEU A 95 6.95 -8.55 9.45
CA LEU A 95 6.51 -9.02 8.14
C LEU A 95 5.60 -8.02 7.44
N TRP A 96 4.96 -7.13 8.20
CA TRP A 96 4.06 -6.12 7.67
C TRP A 96 4.59 -4.70 7.88
N ILE A 97 4.76 -4.26 9.13
CA ILE A 97 5.08 -2.85 9.42
C ILE A 97 6.46 -2.46 8.87
N GLU A 98 7.51 -3.19 9.24
CA GLU A 98 8.87 -2.94 8.75
C GLU A 98 8.97 -3.10 7.23
N ARG A 99 8.28 -4.11 6.65
CA ARG A 99 8.25 -4.32 5.20
C ARG A 99 7.66 -3.11 4.47
N CYS A 100 6.51 -2.61 4.92
CA CYS A 100 5.87 -1.44 4.33
C CYS A 100 6.70 -0.17 4.50
N GLN A 101 7.30 0.05 5.67
CA GLN A 101 8.17 1.20 5.92
C GLN A 101 9.40 1.21 5.02
N ASN A 102 10.07 0.07 4.86
CA ASN A 102 11.22 -0.07 3.98
C ASN A 102 10.83 0.16 2.51
N HIS A 103 9.73 -0.44 2.05
CA HIS A 103 9.25 -0.26 0.68
C HIS A 103 8.84 1.19 0.39
N MET A 104 8.19 1.86 1.35
CA MET A 104 7.83 3.27 1.24
C MET A 104 9.06 4.16 1.07
N LYS A 105 10.13 3.86 1.81
CA LYS A 105 11.42 4.54 1.67
C LYS A 105 12.03 4.30 0.29
N ASP A 106 12.01 3.07 -0.21
CA ASP A 106 12.53 2.74 -1.54
C ASP A 106 11.78 3.53 -2.64
N ILE A 107 10.45 3.65 -2.54
CA ILE A 107 9.64 4.46 -3.44
C ILE A 107 10.04 5.94 -3.36
N GLN A 108 10.18 6.49 -2.15
CA GLN A 108 10.57 7.89 -1.95
C GLN A 108 11.97 8.17 -2.51
N ASP A 109 12.94 7.31 -2.23
CA ASP A 109 14.32 7.44 -2.72
C ASP A 109 14.36 7.39 -4.26
N ALA A 110 13.58 6.50 -4.89
CA ALA A 110 13.46 6.43 -6.35
C ALA A 110 12.81 7.69 -6.95
N ARG A 111 11.77 8.23 -6.28
CA ARG A 111 11.12 9.47 -6.69
C ARG A 111 12.06 10.66 -6.61
N ASP A 112 12.81 10.79 -5.51
CA ASP A 112 13.76 11.88 -5.31
C ASP A 112 14.90 11.83 -6.33
N ALA A 113 15.38 10.63 -6.67
CA ALA A 113 16.38 10.43 -7.71
C ALA A 113 15.86 10.81 -9.11
N ASP A 114 14.61 10.48 -9.44
CA ASP A 114 13.98 10.88 -10.71
C ASP A 114 13.79 12.41 -10.79
N ILE A 115 13.38 13.05 -9.70
CA ILE A 115 13.30 14.52 -9.62
C ILE A 115 14.67 15.14 -9.85
N ALA A 116 15.70 14.68 -9.13
CA ALA A 116 17.07 15.19 -9.28
C ALA A 116 17.62 14.99 -10.70
N TYR A 117 17.32 13.85 -11.33
CA TYR A 117 17.69 13.57 -12.71
C TYR A 117 17.00 14.53 -13.70
N ARG A 118 15.70 14.76 -13.56
CA ARG A 118 14.94 15.69 -14.41
C ARG A 118 15.40 17.13 -14.22
N GLU A 119 15.70 17.54 -13.00
CA GLU A 119 16.30 18.83 -12.72
C GLU A 119 17.67 18.96 -13.39
N HIS A 120 18.53 17.95 -13.30
CA HIS A 120 19.82 17.93 -14.00
C HIS A 120 19.67 18.11 -15.51
N LEU A 121 18.73 17.38 -16.15
CA LEU A 121 18.48 17.51 -17.59
C LEU A 121 17.91 18.88 -18.00
N ASN A 122 17.15 19.54 -17.12
CA ASN A 122 16.57 20.85 -17.40
C ASN A 122 17.60 22.00 -17.34
N HIS A 123 18.81 21.75 -16.84
CA HIS A 123 19.91 22.71 -16.97
C HIS A 123 20.46 22.63 -18.40
N LYS A 124 20.27 23.69 -19.19
CA LYS A 124 20.98 23.83 -20.48
C LYS A 124 22.48 23.85 -20.23
N VAL A 125 23.17 22.76 -20.55
CA VAL A 125 24.63 22.68 -20.52
C VAL A 125 25.16 23.02 -21.91
N THR A 126 26.10 23.97 -21.99
CA THR A 126 26.81 24.30 -23.22
C THR A 126 28.10 23.49 -23.27
N TYR A 127 28.27 22.68 -24.32
CA TYR A 127 29.51 21.99 -24.63
C TYR A 127 30.21 22.68 -25.81
N THR A 128 31.54 22.73 -25.79
CA THR A 128 32.33 23.08 -26.98
C THR A 128 32.20 21.97 -28.04
N HIS A 129 32.47 22.31 -29.31
CA HIS A 129 32.44 21.32 -30.39
C HIS A 129 33.40 20.13 -30.14
N GLU A 130 34.55 20.39 -29.51
CA GLU A 130 35.54 19.35 -29.20
C GLU A 130 35.05 18.39 -28.10
N GLU A 131 34.37 18.92 -27.07
CA GLU A 131 33.77 18.11 -26.00
C GLU A 131 32.62 17.24 -26.53
N VAL A 132 31.81 17.77 -27.46
CA VAL A 132 30.76 16.99 -28.12
C VAL A 132 31.35 15.79 -28.85
N MET A 133 32.36 16.01 -29.70
CA MET A 133 33.01 14.94 -30.47
C MET A 133 33.73 13.90 -29.59
N LYS A 134 34.16 14.29 -28.39
CA LYS A 134 34.90 13.43 -27.45
C LYS A 134 33.98 12.60 -26.55
N HIS A 135 32.88 13.17 -26.08
CA HIS A 135 32.03 12.57 -25.05
C HIS A 135 30.74 11.96 -25.58
N PHE A 136 30.26 12.44 -26.72
CA PHE A 136 29.06 11.94 -27.36
C PHE A 136 29.49 11.09 -28.55
N LYS A 137 29.17 9.79 -28.50
CA LYS A 137 29.39 8.91 -29.65
C LYS A 137 28.37 9.29 -30.71
N LEU A 138 28.80 10.06 -31.70
CA LEU A 138 28.09 10.31 -32.95
C LEU A 138 28.37 9.17 -33.94
#